data_AF-E4RQV7-F1
#
_entry.id   AF-E4RQV7-F1
#
_cell.length_a   1.000
_cell.length_b   1.000
_cell.length_c   1.000
_cell.angle_alpha   90.00
_cell.angle_beta   90.00
_cell.angle_gamma   90.00
#
_symmetry.space_group_name_H-M   'P 1'
#
loop_
_entity.id
_entity.type
_entity.pdbx_description
1 polymer ?
#
loop_
_entity_poly.entity_id
_entity_poly.type
_entity_poly.pdbx_seq_one_letter_code
_entity_poly.pdbx_strand_id
1 'polypeptide(L)'
;MKKLLFILFVACTACDSGEPVKHDDLTGTWEWVKTTGGFAGVNETPQDGEEVLLKIHANLTYERFRNDSLVKKGTYALSTGKSMLLQKDVKFVTFDNGVETFYEVKGQELNLTEDVYDGFNYAYKRK
;
A
#
# COMPACT_ATOMS: atom_id res chain seq x y z
N MET A 1 12.21 -61.77 -24.48
CA MET A 1 12.12 -61.25 -23.10
C MET A 1 12.65 -59.84 -23.07
N LYS A 2 11.78 -58.82 -23.17
CA LYS A 2 12.19 -57.40 -23.27
C LYS A 2 11.78 -56.74 -21.96
N LYS A 3 12.75 -56.44 -21.09
CA LYS A 3 12.53 -55.75 -19.81
C LYS A 3 12.18 -54.29 -20.13
N LEU A 4 10.94 -53.88 -19.87
CA LEU A 4 10.51 -52.49 -19.98
C LEU A 4 10.84 -51.79 -18.66
N LEU A 5 11.85 -50.92 -18.68
CA LEU A 5 12.28 -50.13 -17.53
C LEU A 5 11.32 -48.95 -17.38
N PHE A 6 10.50 -48.95 -16.32
CA PHE A 6 9.60 -47.86 -15.98
C PHE A 6 10.39 -46.81 -15.18
N ILE A 7 10.71 -45.67 -15.80
CA ILE A 7 11.33 -44.53 -15.12
C ILE A 7 10.21 -43.67 -14.53
N LEU A 8 10.10 -43.69 -13.21
CA LEU A 8 9.21 -42.85 -12.43
C LEU A 8 9.83 -41.45 -12.29
N PHE A 9 9.39 -40.50 -13.12
CA PHE A 9 9.71 -39.08 -12.96
C PHE A 9 8.82 -38.51 -11.84
N VAL A 10 9.37 -38.43 -10.62
CA VAL A 10 8.78 -37.63 -9.54
C VAL A 10 9.10 -36.17 -9.84
N ALA A 11 8.15 -35.48 -10.47
CA ALA A 11 8.18 -34.02 -10.56
C ALA A 11 7.71 -33.46 -9.22
N CYS A 12 8.65 -33.11 -8.34
CA CYS A 12 8.39 -32.22 -7.22
C CYS A 12 8.13 -30.82 -7.78
N THR A 13 6.89 -30.51 -8.11
CA THR A 13 6.45 -29.13 -8.22
C THR A 13 6.37 -28.57 -6.80
N ALA A 14 7.45 -27.95 -6.34
CA ALA A 14 7.37 -27.00 -5.24
C ALA A 14 6.51 -25.84 -5.73
N CYS A 15 5.21 -25.94 -5.49
CA CYS A 15 4.33 -24.80 -5.59
C CYS A 15 4.72 -23.90 -4.41
N ASP A 16 5.51 -22.87 -4.71
CA ASP A 16 5.66 -21.74 -3.81
C ASP A 16 4.25 -21.15 -3.64
N SER A 17 3.57 -21.52 -2.55
CA SER A 17 2.28 -20.97 -2.19
C SER A 17 2.49 -19.58 -1.61
N GLY A 18 3.08 -18.70 -2.40
CA GLY A 18 2.81 -17.28 -2.29
C GLY A 18 1.36 -17.10 -2.73
N GLU A 19 0.43 -17.25 -1.78
CA GLU A 19 -0.96 -16.82 -1.97
C GLU A 19 -0.92 -15.45 -2.64
N PRO A 20 -1.52 -15.26 -3.83
CA PRO A 20 -1.65 -13.93 -4.40
C PRO A 20 -2.39 -13.09 -3.37
N VAL A 21 -1.74 -12.05 -2.86
CA VAL A 21 -2.30 -11.12 -1.87
C VAL A 21 -3.68 -10.73 -2.37
N LYS A 22 -4.73 -11.20 -1.66
CA LYS A 22 -6.12 -10.85 -1.94
C LYS A 22 -6.20 -9.35 -2.16
N HIS A 23 -6.82 -8.93 -3.26
CA HIS A 23 -7.06 -7.52 -3.61
C HIS A 23 -7.42 -6.74 -2.34
N ASP A 24 -6.44 -5.95 -1.92
CA ASP A 24 -6.31 -5.45 -0.58
C ASP A 24 -7.29 -4.30 -0.33
N ASP A 25 -7.79 -4.18 0.90
CA ASP A 25 -8.78 -3.15 1.31
C ASP A 25 -8.33 -1.71 1.00
N LEU A 26 -7.04 -1.54 0.70
CA LEU A 26 -6.40 -0.32 0.23
C LEU A 26 -6.85 0.13 -1.17
N THR A 27 -7.29 -0.79 -2.04
CA THR A 27 -7.75 -0.44 -3.40
C THR A 27 -9.01 0.42 -3.35
N GLY A 28 -9.01 1.53 -4.08
CA GLY A 28 -10.14 2.47 -4.10
C GLY A 28 -9.74 3.91 -4.35
N THR A 29 -10.74 4.80 -4.26
CA THR A 29 -10.52 6.26 -4.26
C THR A 29 -10.65 6.77 -2.84
N TRP A 30 -9.64 7.50 -2.41
CA TRP A 30 -9.50 8.03 -1.06
C TRP A 30 -9.36 9.54 -1.13
N GLU A 31 -10.24 10.27 -0.46
CA GLU A 31 -10.18 11.72 -0.32
C GLU A 31 -9.34 12.07 0.90
N TRP A 32 -8.33 12.90 0.71
CA TRP A 32 -7.43 13.36 1.76
C TRP A 32 -8.20 14.21 2.78
N VAL A 33 -8.01 13.89 4.05
CA VAL A 33 -8.63 14.60 5.17
C VAL A 33 -7.60 15.48 5.86
N LYS A 34 -6.40 14.96 6.12
CA LYS A 34 -5.32 15.71 6.76
C LYS A 34 -3.96 15.03 6.65
N THR A 35 -2.91 15.81 6.82
CA THR A 35 -1.54 15.37 7.03
C THR A 35 -1.04 15.94 8.35
N THR A 36 -0.42 15.10 9.18
CA THR A 36 0.19 15.53 10.44
C THR A 36 1.56 14.90 10.64
N GLY A 37 2.50 15.60 11.27
CA GLY A 37 3.81 15.04 11.62
C GLY A 37 4.96 15.90 11.11
N GLY A 38 6.09 15.28 10.80
CA GLY A 38 7.32 16.01 10.49
C GLY A 38 7.97 16.62 11.74
N PHE A 39 9.26 16.92 11.63
CA PHE A 39 10.04 17.59 12.69
C PHE A 39 9.41 18.91 13.16
N ALA A 40 8.72 19.62 12.27
CA ALA A 40 8.06 20.90 12.57
C ALA A 40 6.65 20.77 13.17
N GLY A 41 6.11 19.55 13.32
CA GLY A 41 4.75 19.36 13.83
C GLY A 41 3.67 19.90 12.90
N VAL A 42 3.82 19.62 11.59
CA VAL A 42 2.86 20.00 10.54
C VAL A 42 1.47 19.47 10.88
N ASN A 43 0.46 20.28 10.58
CA ASN A 43 -0.95 19.91 10.59
C ASN A 43 -1.64 20.61 9.42
N GLU A 44 -1.80 19.89 8.31
CA GLU A 44 -2.36 20.38 7.07
C GLU A 44 -3.69 19.69 6.78
N THR A 45 -4.66 20.46 6.28
CA THR A 45 -5.98 20.00 5.84
C THR A 45 -6.28 20.59 4.46
N PRO A 46 -7.20 20.01 3.68
CA PRO A 46 -7.71 20.67 2.48
C PRO A 46 -8.22 22.08 2.79
N GLN A 47 -7.94 23.01 1.90
CA GLN A 47 -8.55 24.34 1.92
C GLN A 47 -10.05 24.26 1.55
N ASP A 48 -10.81 25.32 1.84
CA ASP A 48 -12.22 25.37 1.48
C ASP A 48 -12.42 25.21 -0.04
N GLY A 49 -13.17 24.18 -0.43
CA GLY A 49 -13.38 23.81 -1.84
C GLY A 49 -12.22 23.06 -2.50
N GLU A 50 -11.14 22.78 -1.77
CA GLU A 50 -10.07 21.92 -2.24
C GLU A 50 -10.44 20.44 -2.06
N GLU A 51 -10.23 19.65 -3.11
CA GLU A 51 -10.33 18.21 -3.09
C GLU A 51 -9.00 17.59 -3.52
N VAL A 52 -8.44 16.73 -2.67
CA VAL A 52 -7.24 15.95 -3.00
C VAL A 52 -7.59 14.47 -2.92
N LEU A 53 -7.42 13.75 -4.03
CA LEU A 53 -7.75 12.33 -4.15
C LEU A 53 -6.50 11.48 -4.34
N LEU A 54 -6.46 10.33 -3.68
CA LEU A 54 -5.54 9.23 -3.93
C LEU A 54 -6.33 8.05 -4.50
N LYS A 55 -6.08 7.69 -5.76
CA LYS A 55 -6.65 6.50 -6.39
C LYS A 55 -5.60 5.39 -6.36
N ILE A 56 -5.93 4.28 -5.72
CA ILE A 56 -5.08 3.09 -5.64
C ILE A 56 -5.74 2.01 -6.49
N HIS A 57 -5.02 1.55 -7.51
CA HIS A 57 -5.54 0.62 -8.51
C HIS A 57 -5.05 -0.80 -8.26
N ALA A 58 -5.92 -1.76 -8.55
CA ALA A 58 -5.68 -3.20 -8.45
C ALA A 58 -4.42 -3.69 -9.21
N ASN A 59 -3.96 -2.96 -10.22
CA ASN A 59 -2.79 -3.29 -11.04
C ASN A 59 -1.47 -2.70 -10.49
N LEU A 60 -1.39 -2.39 -9.19
CA LEU A 60 -0.21 -1.82 -8.52
C LEU A 60 0.19 -0.43 -9.02
N THR A 61 -0.78 0.34 -9.53
CA THR A 61 -0.59 1.74 -9.91
C THR A 61 -1.40 2.67 -9.02
N TYR A 62 -1.00 3.93 -8.96
CA TYR A 62 -1.75 4.94 -8.23
C TYR A 62 -1.75 6.28 -8.96
N GLU A 63 -2.71 7.11 -8.63
CA GLU A 63 -2.83 8.49 -9.11
C GLU A 63 -3.22 9.41 -7.94
N ARG A 64 -2.67 10.62 -7.93
CA ARG A 64 -3.09 11.71 -7.04
C ARG A 64 -3.64 12.86 -7.85
N PHE A 65 -4.82 13.33 -7.45
CA PHE A 65 -5.49 14.47 -8.04
C PHE A 65 -5.61 15.60 -7.01
N ARG A 66 -5.59 16.85 -7.49
CA ARG A 66 -5.97 18.05 -6.73
C ARG A 66 -6.94 18.85 -7.59
N ASN A 67 -8.18 19.04 -7.14
CA ASN A 67 -9.25 19.74 -7.86
C ASN A 67 -9.34 19.30 -9.33
N ASP A 68 -9.46 17.99 -9.59
CA ASP A 68 -9.46 17.34 -10.91
C ASP A 68 -8.15 17.31 -11.70
N SER A 69 -7.12 18.04 -11.28
CA SER A 69 -5.81 18.00 -11.95
C SER A 69 -4.98 16.83 -11.44
N LEU A 70 -4.53 15.94 -12.34
CA LEU A 70 -3.57 14.90 -12.01
C LEU A 70 -2.23 15.53 -11.62
N VAL A 71 -1.84 15.41 -10.34
CA VAL A 71 -0.60 15.99 -9.81
C VAL A 71 0.54 14.96 -9.69
N LYS A 72 0.20 13.68 -9.57
CA LYS A 72 1.18 12.59 -9.48
C LYS A 72 0.55 11.28 -9.94
N LYS A 73 1.34 10.41 -10.55
CA LYS A 73 1.01 9.00 -10.77
C LYS A 73 2.27 8.16 -10.66
N GLY A 74 2.11 6.87 -10.39
CA GLY A 74 3.23 5.95 -10.29
C GLY A 74 2.77 4.54 -9.99
N THR A 75 3.71 3.74 -9.51
CA THR A 75 3.47 2.38 -9.01
C THR A 75 3.60 2.34 -7.50
N TYR A 76 3.08 1.29 -6.90
CA TYR A 76 3.30 0.97 -5.50
C TYR A 76 3.58 -0.52 -5.32
N ALA A 77 4.23 -0.87 -4.22
CA ALA A 77 4.43 -2.24 -3.77
C ALA A 77 3.72 -2.47 -2.44
N LEU A 78 3.28 -3.70 -2.20
CA LEU A 78 2.75 -4.15 -0.91
C LEU A 78 3.69 -5.16 -0.29
N SER A 79 3.87 -5.08 1.02
CA SER A 79 4.63 -6.07 1.80
C SER A 79 4.05 -6.20 3.21
N THR A 80 4.46 -7.25 3.90
CA THR A 80 4.24 -7.40 5.35
C THR A 80 5.60 -7.46 6.02
N GLY A 81 5.78 -6.73 7.11
CA GLY A 81 7.04 -6.71 7.83
C GLY A 81 6.90 -6.09 9.22
N LYS A 82 7.96 -6.18 10.00
CA LYS A 82 8.00 -5.60 11.35
C LYS A 82 8.23 -4.09 11.27
N SER A 83 7.27 -3.30 11.77
CA SER A 83 7.43 -1.84 11.83
C SER A 83 8.47 -1.41 12.86
N MET A 84 9.28 -0.42 12.50
CA MET A 84 10.23 0.24 13.38
C MET A 84 9.51 1.02 14.49
N LEU A 85 8.41 1.69 14.18
CA LEU A 85 7.65 2.49 15.15
C LEU A 85 6.81 1.63 16.10
N LEU A 86 6.12 0.61 15.58
CA LEU A 86 5.17 -0.20 16.34
C LEU A 86 5.75 -1.50 16.91
N GLN A 87 6.96 -1.89 16.47
CA GLN A 87 7.65 -3.11 16.90
C GLN A 87 6.84 -4.40 16.71
N LYS A 88 5.90 -4.42 15.75
CA LYS A 88 5.06 -5.56 15.39
C LYS A 88 4.91 -5.64 13.87
N ASP A 89 4.45 -6.80 13.38
CA ASP A 89 4.17 -6.97 11.97
C ASP A 89 2.95 -6.14 11.54
N VAL A 90 3.11 -5.42 10.42
CA VAL A 90 2.08 -4.58 9.80
C VAL A 90 2.12 -4.74 8.27
N LYS A 91 1.05 -4.29 7.61
CA LYS A 91 1.03 -4.19 6.15
C LYS A 91 1.63 -2.86 5.72
N PHE A 92 2.51 -2.92 4.73
CA PHE A 92 3.19 -1.77 4.14
C PHE A 92 2.72 -1.52 2.70
N VAL A 93 2.65 -0.25 2.36
CA VAL A 93 2.57 0.27 1.00
C VAL A 93 3.77 1.17 0.77
N THR A 94 4.54 0.87 -0.28
CA THR A 94 5.69 1.70 -0.68
C THR A 94 5.39 2.27 -2.05
N PHE A 95 5.16 3.57 -2.12
CA PHE A 95 5.02 4.29 -3.39
C PHE A 95 6.38 4.46 -4.07
N ASP A 96 6.37 4.88 -5.32
CA ASP A 96 7.57 5.22 -6.11
C ASP A 96 8.50 6.28 -5.49
N ASN A 97 8.09 6.95 -4.40
CA ASN A 97 8.96 7.82 -3.61
C ASN A 97 9.93 7.06 -2.67
N GLY A 98 9.74 5.74 -2.50
CA GLY A 98 10.60 4.87 -1.71
C GLY A 98 10.42 4.98 -0.20
N VAL A 99 9.43 5.73 0.29
CA VAL A 99 9.17 5.85 1.73
C VAL A 99 8.29 4.68 2.18
N GLU A 100 8.84 3.83 3.04
CA GLU A 100 8.12 2.70 3.61
C GLU A 100 7.02 3.22 4.54
N THR A 101 5.77 2.92 4.19
CA THR A 101 4.58 3.47 4.83
C THR A 101 3.67 2.33 5.23
N PHE A 102 3.37 2.14 6.52
CA PHE A 102 2.35 1.17 6.90
C PHE A 102 0.96 1.79 6.77
N TYR A 103 -0.05 0.95 6.56
CA TYR A 103 -1.41 1.41 6.38
C TYR A 103 -2.42 0.62 7.22
N GLU A 104 -3.50 1.30 7.56
CA GLU A 104 -4.65 0.71 8.24
C GLU A 104 -5.93 1.17 7.56
N VAL A 105 -6.74 0.22 7.11
CA VAL A 105 -8.08 0.46 6.56
C VAL A 105 -9.13 0.02 7.58
N LYS A 106 -10.00 0.95 7.98
CA LYS A 106 -11.13 0.70 8.90
C LYS A 106 -12.42 1.21 8.28
N GLY A 107 -13.10 0.34 7.55
CA GLY A 107 -14.34 0.71 6.85
C GLY A 107 -14.10 1.77 5.79
N GLN A 108 -14.55 3.00 6.05
CA GLN A 108 -14.37 4.15 5.16
C GLN A 108 -13.14 4.99 5.47
N GLU A 109 -12.32 4.61 6.44
CA GLU A 109 -11.12 5.35 6.82
C GLU A 109 -9.85 4.62 6.34
N LEU A 110 -8.90 5.39 5.81
CA LEU A 110 -7.55 4.94 5.53
C LEU A 110 -6.56 5.85 6.27
N ASN A 111 -5.67 5.23 7.04
CA ASN A 111 -4.51 5.90 7.61
C ASN A 111 -3.24 5.34 6.96
N LEU A 112 -2.35 6.22 6.53
CA LEU A 112 -1.00 5.92 6.07
C LEU A 112 0.00 6.56 7.05
N THR A 113 0.98 5.81 7.51
CA THR A 113 2.02 6.31 8.43
C THR A 113 3.39 5.93 7.92
N GLU A 114 4.25 6.93 7.69
CA GLU A 114 5.65 6.71 7.33
C GLU A 114 6.37 6.07 8.52
N ASP A 115 7.02 4.92 8.32
CA ASP A 115 7.61 4.11 9.40
C ASP A 115 9.02 4.60 9.77
N VAL A 116 9.12 5.89 10.06
CA VAL A 116 10.37 6.61 10.35
C VAL A 116 10.15 7.57 11.50
N TYR A 117 11.21 7.88 12.25
CA TYR A 117 11.18 8.98 13.20
C TYR A 117 10.90 10.30 12.49
N ASP A 118 10.06 11.14 13.09
CA ASP A 118 9.60 12.41 12.52
C ASP A 118 8.91 12.29 11.14
N GLY A 119 8.36 11.12 10.82
CA GLY A 119 7.59 10.90 9.60
C GLY A 119 6.22 11.59 9.60
N PHE A 120 5.53 11.49 8.47
CA PHE A 120 4.17 11.99 8.31
C PHE A 120 3.11 10.89 8.47
N ASN A 121 1.95 11.31 8.95
CA ASN A 121 0.71 10.54 8.97
C ASN A 121 -0.28 11.22 8.03
N TYR A 122 -0.96 10.43 7.21
CA TYR A 122 -1.94 10.89 6.24
C TYR A 122 -3.26 10.17 6.51
N ALA A 123 -4.31 10.93 6.76
CA ALA A 123 -5.65 10.40 6.94
C ALA A 123 -6.49 10.67 5.69
N TYR A 124 -7.25 9.67 5.28
CA TYR A 124 -8.17 9.74 4.15
C TYR A 124 -9.52 9.12 4.52
N LYS A 125 -10.56 9.55 3.80
CA LYS A 125 -11.88 8.93 3.79
C LYS A 125 -12.16 8.33 2.42
N ARG A 126 -12.91 7.24 2.37
CA ARG A 126 -13.34 6.61 1.11
C ARG A 126 -14.33 7.54 0.41
N LYS A 127 -14.18 7.68 -0.91
CA LYS A 127 -15.07 8.43 -1.79
C LYS A 127 -16.04 7.51 -2.52
#